data_AF-A0A417Z064-F1
#
_entry.id   AF-A0A417Z064-F1
#
_cell.length_a   1.000
_cell.length_b   1.000
_cell.length_c   1.000
_cell.angle_alpha   90.00
_cell.angle_beta   90.00
_cell.angle_gamma   90.00
#
_symmetry.space_group_name_H-M   'P 1'
#
loop_
_entity.id
_entity.type
_entity.pdbx_description
1 polymer ?
#
loop_
_entity_poly.entity_id
_entity_poly.type
_entity_poly.pdbx_seq_one_letter_code
_entity_poly.pdbx_strand_id
1 'polypeptide(L)' 'MSDEKKKLEEVLSHSLEVEENLMRTYLITADNIHGDDELKNRLENFAEGNAKRTDQLIEELKELKDK' A
#
# COMPACT_ATOMS: atom_id res chain seq x y z
N MET A 1 -22.88 12.28 1.60
CA MET A 1 -21.46 12.68 1.64
C MET A 1 -21.28 14.02 0.95
N SER A 2 -20.53 14.95 1.55
CA SER A 2 -20.14 16.21 0.89
C SER A 2 -19.18 15.93 -0.27
N ASP A 3 -19.08 16.86 -1.22
CA ASP A 3 -18.16 16.72 -2.36
C ASP A 3 -16.70 16.65 -1.92
N GLU A 4 -16.35 17.28 -0.80
CA GLU A 4 -15.03 17.19 -0.19
C GLU A 4 -14.73 15.79 0.35
N LYS A 5 -15.69 15.15 1.04
CA LYS A 5 -15.55 13.76 1.52
C LYS A 5 -15.36 12.78 0.35
N LYS A 6 -16.08 12.97 -0.76
CA LYS A 6 -15.95 12.12 -1.96
C LYS A 6 -14.56 12.22 -2.59
N LYS A 7 -14.05 13.45 -2.76
CA LYS A 7 -12.69 13.66 -3.28
C LYS A 7 -11.63 13.03 -2.38
N LEU A 8 -11.80 13.13 -1.07
CA LEU A 8 -10.90 12.48 -0.12
C LEU A 8 -10.98 10.95 -0.23
N GLU A 9 -12.19 10.37 -0.32
CA GLU A 9 -12.37 8.93 -0.52
C GLU A 9 -11.70 8.44 -1.80
N GLU A 10 -11.83 9.19 -2.91
CA GLU A 10 -11.17 8.88 -4.19
C GLU A 10 -9.64 8.87 -4.05
N VAL A 11 -9.08 9.88 -3.39
CA VAL A 11 -7.62 9.96 -3.15
C VAL A 11 -7.14 8.79 -2.30
N LEU A 12 -7.80 8.51 -1.18
CA LEU A 12 -7.39 7.43 -0.26
C LEU A 12 -7.54 6.04 -0.90
N SER A 13 -8.61 5.83 -1.68
CA SER A 13 -8.82 4.59 -2.42
C SER A 13 -7.77 4.39 -3.51
N HIS A 14 -7.39 5.46 -4.21
CA HIS A 14 -6.32 5.40 -5.19
C HIS A 14 -4.96 5.13 -4.53
N SER A 15 -4.66 5.78 -3.40
CA SER A 15 -3.44 5.49 -2.64
C SER A 15 -3.40 4.03 -2.17
N LEU A 16 -4.53 3.46 -1.73
CA LEU A 16 -4.61 2.05 -1.32
C LEU A 16 -4.21 1.12 -2.48
N GLU A 17 -4.76 1.35 -3.67
CA GLU A 17 -4.42 0.58 -4.86
C GLU A 17 -2.92 0.68 -5.21
N VAL A 18 -2.34 1.88 -5.08
CA VAL A 18 -0.91 2.10 -5.32
C VAL A 18 -0.05 1.33 -4.31
N GLU A 19 -0.40 1.36 -3.02
CA GLU A 19 0.33 0.63 -1.98
C GLU A 19 0.30 -0.89 -2.21
N GLU A 20 -0.86 -1.46 -2.54
CA GLU A 20 -1.00 -2.89 -2.85
C GLU A 20 -0.20 -3.30 -4.09
N ASN A 21 -0.19 -2.46 -5.13
CA ASN A 21 0.56 -2.72 -6.35
C ASN A 21 2.07 -2.66 -6.12
N LEU A 22 2.55 -1.69 -5.34
CA LEU A 22 3.97 -1.59 -4.98
C LEU A 22 4.40 -2.78 -4.12
N MET A 23 3.61 -3.14 -3.11
CA MET A 23 3.85 -4.30 -2.26
C MET A 23 4.04 -5.57 -3.10
N ARG A 24 3.07 -5.85 -3.99
CA ARG A 24 3.13 -7.02 -4.88
C ARG A 24 4.35 -6.97 -5.79
N THR A 25 4.65 -5.81 -6.36
CA THR A 25 5.82 -5.62 -7.23
C THR A 25 7.12 -5.93 -6.51
N TYR A 26 7.29 -5.43 -5.28
CA TYR A 26 8.51 -5.67 -4.51
C TYR A 26 8.66 -7.13 -4.08
N LEU A 27 7.58 -7.80 -3.67
CA LEU A 27 7.63 -9.23 -3.35
C LEU A 27 8.01 -10.08 -4.58
N ILE A 28 7.36 -9.86 -5.71
CA ILE A 28 7.70 -10.57 -6.96
C ILE A 28 9.14 -10.28 -7.38
N THR A 29 9.61 -9.04 -7.23
CA THR A 29 10.98 -8.68 -7.58
C THR A 29 11.98 -9.33 -6.64
N ALA A 30 11.70 -9.37 -5.33
CA ALA A 30 12.52 -10.04 -4.32
C ALA A 30 12.66 -11.54 -4.60
N ASP A 31 11.57 -12.21 -4.97
CA ASP A 31 11.56 -13.64 -5.33
C ASP A 31 12.43 -13.96 -6.56
N ASN A 32 12.55 -13.01 -7.49
CA ASN A 32 13.35 -13.15 -8.71
C ASN A 32 14.82 -12.76 -8.53
N ILE A 33 15.22 -12.23 -7.37
CA ILE A 33 16.63 -11.92 -7.10
C ILE A 33 17.37 -13.18 -6.69
N HIS A 34 18.49 -13.42 -7.38
CA HIS A 34 19.39 -14.53 -7.10
C HIS A 34 20.81 -13.97 -6.89
N GLY A 35 21.41 -14.27 -5.74
CA GLY A 35 22.79 -13.89 -5.43
C GLY A 35 22.98 -12.49 -4.85
N ASP A 36 21.90 -11.77 -4.51
CA ASP A 36 21.94 -10.50 -3.79
C ASP A 36 20.90 -10.49 -2.66
N ASP A 37 21.25 -11.18 -1.56
CA ASP A 37 20.39 -11.29 -0.37
C ASP A 37 20.11 -9.94 0.29
N GLU A 38 21.04 -8.98 0.16
CA GLU A 38 20.86 -7.64 0.73
C GLU A 38 19.77 -6.87 -0.02
N LEU A 39 19.79 -6.88 -1.36
CA LEU A 39 18.74 -6.26 -2.16
C LEU A 39 17.40 -6.96 -1.97
N LYS A 40 17.39 -8.30 -1.89
CA LYS A 40 16.18 -9.07 -1.58
C LYS A 40 15.55 -8.60 -0.27
N ASN A 41 16.33 -8.55 0.82
CA ASN A 41 15.84 -8.10 2.12
C ASN A 41 15.34 -6.64 2.08
N ARG A 42 15.99 -5.75 1.32
CA ARG A 42 15.51 -4.36 1.17
C ARG A 42 14.15 -4.30 0.45
N LEU A 43 13.94 -5.12 -0.58
CA LEU A 43 12.64 -5.18 -1.28
C LEU A 43 11.53 -5.76 -0.39
N GLU A 44 11.83 -6.81 0.38
CA GLU A 44 10.89 -7.35 1.37
C GLU A 44 10.52 -6.29 2.43
N ASN A 45 11.49 -5.53 2.93
CA ASN A 45 11.24 -4.42 3.84
C ASN A 45 10.37 -3.31 3.24
N PHE A 46 10.53 -3.01 1.94
CA PHE A 46 9.63 -2.06 1.26
C PHE A 46 8.21 -2.61 1.21
N ALA A 47 8.04 -3.88 0.85
CA ALA A 47 6.73 -4.53 0.81
C ALA A 47 6.04 -4.55 2.18
N GLU A 48 6.77 -4.83 3.26
CA GLU A 48 6.24 -4.71 4.63
C GLU A 48 5.81 -3.28 4.96
N GLY A 49 6.57 -2.28 4.51
CA GLY A 49 6.21 -0.88 4.63
C GLY A 49 4.92 -0.54 3.88
N ASN A 50 4.73 -1.07 2.67
CA ASN A 50 3.48 -0.93 1.92
C ASN A 50 2.31 -1.58 2.67
N ALA A 51 2.48 -2.81 3.21
CA ALA A 51 1.44 -3.50 3.97
C ALA A 51 0.93 -2.67 5.16
N LYS A 52 1.85 -2.08 5.93
CA LYS A 52 1.49 -1.19 7.05
C LYS A 52 0.67 0.02 6.60
N ARG A 53 1.01 0.62 5.45
CA ARG A 53 0.26 1.77 4.90
C ARG A 53 -1.09 1.34 4.33
N THR A 54 -1.18 0.16 3.72
CA THR A 54 -2.45 -0.45 3.30
C THR A 54 -3.40 -0.58 4.49
N ASP A 55 -2.95 -1.11 5.62
CA ASP A 55 -3.77 -1.24 6.83
C ASP A 55 -4.28 0.12 7.33
N GLN A 56 -3.39 1.11 7.40
CA GLN A 56 -3.74 2.49 7.79
C GLN A 56 -4.77 3.11 6.83
N LEU A 57 -4.61 2.95 5.51
CA LEU A 57 -5.55 3.47 4.52
C LEU A 57 -6.91 2.78 4.61
N ILE A 58 -6.95 1.48 4.89
CA ILE A 58 -8.20 0.74 5.11
C ILE A 58 -8.92 1.27 6.35
N GLU A 59 -8.21 1.54 7.44
CA GLU A 59 -8.78 2.14 8.65
C GLU A 59 -9.37 3.53 8.36
N GLU A 60 -8.62 4.41 7.69
CA GLU A 60 -9.09 5.75 7.32
C GLU A 60 -10.32 5.70 6.40
N LEU A 61 -10.34 4.79 5.42
CA LEU A 61 -11.49 4.60 4.53
C LEU A 61 -12.72 4.07 5.27
N LYS A 62 -12.54 3.21 6.29
CA LYS A 62 -13.65 2.77 7.16
C LYS A 62 -14.19 3.92 7.98
N GLU A 63 -13.30 4.67 8.64
CA GLU A 63 -13.69 5.85 9.43
C GLU A 63 -14.40 6.90 8.59
N LEU A 64 -14.01 7.10 7.33
CA LEU A 64 -14.64 8.04 6.42
C LEU A 64 -16.07 7.63 6.04
N LYS A 65 -16.36 6.32 5.98
CA LYS A 65 -17.67 5.75 5.65
C LYS A 65 -18.62 5.70 6.84
N ASP A 66 -18.08 5.55 8.05
CA ASP A 66 -18.85 5.53 9.29
C ASP A 66 -19.23 6.95 9.79
N LYS A 67 -18.68 8.01 9.17
CA LYS A 67 -18.91 9.43 9.48
C LYS A 67 -19.76 10.16 8.42
#